data_AF-A0AAQ0PL48-F1
#
_entry.id   AF-A0AAQ0PL48-F1
#
_cell.length_a   1.000
_cell.length_b   1.000
_cell.length_c   1.000
_cell.angle_alpha   90.00
_cell.angle_beta   90.00
_cell.angle_gamma   90.00
#
_symmetry.space_group_name_H-M   'P 1'
#
loop_
_entity.id
_entity.type
_entity.pdbx_description
1 polymer ?
#
loop_
_entity_poly.entity_id
_entity_poly.type
_entity_poly.pdbx_seq_one_letter_code
_entity_poly.pdbx_strand_id
1 'polypeptide(L)' 'MAIEDVRKIQNTHDSRWANALLDVGWSLVGMTPGTTDEGHPWPMFTLGWSKEGEPVEPPRQDW' A
#
# COMPACT_ATOMS: atom_id res chain seq x y z
N MET A 1 -1.61 -15.63 -1.41
CA MET A 1 -1.47 -15.23 0.01
C MET A 1 -2.89 -15.08 0.55
N ALA A 2 -3.25 -15.77 1.63
CA ALA A 2 -4.56 -15.60 2.26
C ALA A 2 -4.52 -14.32 3.12
N ILE A 3 -5.63 -13.57 3.17
CA ILE A 3 -5.71 -12.31 3.94
C ILE A 3 -5.49 -12.53 5.44
N GLU A 4 -5.71 -13.75 5.92
CA GLU A 4 -5.64 -14.18 7.32
C GLU A 4 -4.24 -14.03 7.93
N ASP A 5 -3.19 -13.99 7.11
CA ASP A 5 -1.79 -13.85 7.56
C ASP A 5 -1.33 -12.37 7.67
N VAL A 6 -2.21 -11.41 7.38
CA VAL A 6 -1.84 -9.98 7.38
C VAL A 6 -1.93 -9.40 8.78
N ARG A 7 -0.77 -8.98 9.32
CA ARG A 7 -0.64 -8.40 10.67
C ARG A 7 -0.93 -6.90 10.71
N LYS A 8 -0.66 -6.17 9.62
CA LYS A 8 -0.94 -4.74 9.48
C LYS A 8 -1.37 -4.40 8.06
N ILE A 9 -2.32 -3.47 7.94
CA ILE A 9 -2.80 -2.93 6.66
C ILE A 9 -2.43 -1.45 6.58
N GLN A 10 -2.04 -0.99 5.39
CA GLN A 10 -1.96 0.42 5.02
C GLN A 10 -2.73 0.69 3.73
N ASN A 11 -3.40 1.84 3.68
CA ASN A 11 -4.14 2.32 2.52
C ASN A 11 -3.51 3.62 2.02
N THR A 12 -3.31 3.74 0.71
CA THR A 12 -2.78 4.95 0.09
C THR A 12 -3.31 5.13 -1.33
N HIS A 13 -3.50 6.38 -1.75
CA HIS A 13 -3.71 6.73 -3.16
C HIS A 13 -2.41 7.11 -3.88
N ASP A 14 -1.33 7.35 -3.13
CA ASP A 14 -0.03 7.67 -3.69
C ASP A 14 0.67 6.40 -4.16
N SER A 15 0.78 6.25 -5.48
CA SER A 15 1.50 5.16 -6.13
C SER A 15 2.99 5.11 -5.77
N ARG A 16 3.64 6.24 -5.49
CA ARG A 16 5.06 6.29 -5.10
C ARG A 16 5.24 5.72 -3.69
N TRP A 17 4.37 6.11 -2.77
CA TRP A 17 4.34 5.52 -1.42
C TRP A 17 4.03 4.03 -1.45
N ALA A 18 3.06 3.61 -2.27
CA ALA A 18 2.75 2.19 -2.44
C ALA A 18 3.98 1.41 -2.92
N ASN A 19 4.71 1.92 -3.91
CA ASN A 19 5.95 1.28 -4.39
C ASN A 19 7.04 1.23 -3.32
N ALA A 20 7.24 2.30 -2.54
CA ALA A 20 8.21 2.29 -1.45
C ALA A 20 7.89 1.25 -0.38
N LEU A 21 6.60 1.04 -0.06
CA LEU A 21 6.17 -0.03 0.85
C LEU A 21 6.48 -1.41 0.27
N LEU A 22 6.24 -1.62 -1.03
CA LEU A 22 6.59 -2.88 -1.71
C LEU A 22 8.10 -3.15 -1.63
N ASP A 23 8.94 -2.14 -1.81
CA ASP A 23 10.41 -2.27 -1.76
C ASP A 23 10.92 -2.74 -0.40
N VAL A 24 10.30 -2.30 0.71
CA VAL A 24 10.67 -2.75 2.07
C VAL A 24 9.95 -4.04 2.50
N GLY A 25 9.15 -4.62 1.59
CA GLY A 25 8.61 -5.97 1.72
C GLY A 25 7.15 -6.06 2.16
N TRP A 26 6.38 -4.98 2.05
CA TRP A 26 4.92 -5.08 2.07
C TRP A 26 4.43 -5.79 0.80
N SER A 27 3.19 -6.29 0.84
CA SER A 27 2.54 -6.94 -0.29
C SER A 27 1.27 -6.21 -0.70
N LEU A 28 1.01 -6.09 -1.99
CA LEU A 28 -0.27 -5.57 -2.49
C LEU A 28 -1.36 -6.62 -2.24
N VAL A 29 -2.32 -6.28 -1.38
CA VAL A 29 -3.45 -7.14 -1.03
C VAL A 29 -4.63 -6.88 -1.95
N GLY A 30 -4.82 -5.63 -2.36
CA GLY A 30 -5.88 -5.24 -3.26
C GLY A 30 -5.72 -3.83 -3.80
N MET A 31 -6.47 -3.55 -4.85
CA MET A 31 -6.57 -2.22 -5.45
C MET A 31 -8.04 -1.97 -5.76
N THR A 32 -8.58 -0.87 -5.22
CA THR A 32 -9.91 -0.40 -5.58
C THR A 32 -9.75 0.71 -6.62
N PRO A 33 -10.29 0.55 -7.84
CA PRO A 33 -10.28 1.62 -8.83
C PRO A 33 -11.12 2.79 -8.31
N GLY A 34 -10.70 4.00 -8.62
CA GLY A 34 -11.40 5.22 -8.26
C GLY A 34 -11.09 6.31 -9.27
N THR A 35 -11.93 7.34 -9.29
CA THR A 35 -11.75 8.55 -10.09
C THR A 35 -12.05 9.76 -9.23
N THR A 36 -11.31 10.84 -9.41
CA THR A 36 -11.64 12.15 -8.81
C THR A 36 -12.91 12.72 -9.46
N ASP A 37 -13.45 13.78 -8.87
CA ASP A 37 -14.59 14.53 -9.44
C ASP A 37 -14.26 15.12 -10.83
N GLU A 38 -12.98 15.38 -11.11
CA GLU A 38 -12.47 15.85 -12.40
C GLU A 38 -12.24 14.72 -13.42
N GLY A 39 -12.52 13.47 -13.05
CA GLY A 39 -12.37 12.28 -13.90
C GLY A 39 -10.95 11.72 -13.98
N HIS A 40 -10.02 12.20 -13.14
CA HIS A 40 -8.67 11.67 -13.09
C HIS A 40 -8.63 10.35 -12.30
N PRO A 41 -7.81 9.35 -12.71
CA PRO A 41 -7.64 8.12 -11.95
C PRO A 41 -7.18 8.40 -10.51
N TRP A 42 -7.87 7.79 -9.55
CA TRP A 42 -7.62 7.91 -8.12
C TRP A 42 -7.73 6.53 -7.44
N PRO A 43 -6.89 5.56 -7.83
CA PRO A 43 -6.95 4.21 -7.27
C PRO A 43 -6.57 4.22 -5.79
N MET A 44 -7.24 3.41 -4.98
CA MET A 44 -6.83 3.12 -3.61
C MET A 44 -6.02 1.82 -3.59
N PHE A 45 -4.78 1.88 -3.12
CA PHE A 45 -3.92 0.72 -2.90
C PHE A 45 -4.06 0.24 -1.45
N THR A 46 -4.25 -1.06 -1.28
CA THR A 46 -4.28 -1.73 0.04
C THR A 46 -3.06 -2.63 0.17
N LEU A 47 -2.14 -2.27 1.05
CA LEU A 47 -0.89 -2.97 1.30
C LEU A 47 -0.97 -3.72 2.64
N GLY A 48 -0.44 -4.94 2.67
CA GLY A 48 -0.42 -5.79 3.85
C GLY A 48 1.00 -6.19 4.25
N TRP A 49 1.27 -6.17 5.54
CA TRP A 49 2.48 -6.74 6.13
C TRP A 49 2.17 -8.10 6.75
N SER A 50 2.79 -9.15 6.21
CA SER A 50 2.61 -10.54 6.67
C SER A 50 3.89 -11.16 7.24
N LYS A 51 5.02 -10.44 7.17
CA LYS A 51 6.29 -10.93 7.72
C LYS A 51 6.26 -10.92 9.25
N GLU A 52 7.08 -11.78 9.85
CA GLU A 52 7.32 -11.74 11.30
C GLU A 52 8.09 -10.46 11.69
N GLY A 53 7.76 -9.92 12.87
CA GLY A 53 8.35 -8.69 13.39
C GLY A 53 7.55 -7.43 13.05
N GLU A 54 8.13 -6.28 13.44
CA GLU A 54 7.52 -4.97 13.25
C GLU A 54 7.49 -4.57 11.75
N PRO A 55 6.39 -3.97 11.28
CA PRO A 55 6.29 -3.47 9.91
C PRO A 55 7.33 -2.39 9.63
N VAL A 56 8.09 -2.56 8.55
CA VAL A 56 9.09 -1.58 8.12
C VAL A 56 8.40 -0.44 7.37
N GLU A 57 8.62 0.80 7.79
CA GLU A 57 8.15 1.98 7.06
C GLU A 57 9.32 2.59 6.27
N PRO A 58 9.17 2.81 4.95
CA PRO A 58 10.20 3.47 4.17
C PRO A 58 10.36 4.94 4.64
N PRO A 59 11.55 5.53 4.49
CA PRO A 59 11.74 6.94 4.82
C PRO A 59 10.76 7.79 4.00
N ARG A 60 10.09 8.74 4.65
CA ARG A 60 9.28 9.72 3.93
C ARG A 60 10.21 10.54 3.04
N GLN A 61 10.05 10.39 1.73
CA GLN A 61 10.76 11.19 0.74
C GLN A 61 9.87 12.35 0.32
N ASP A 62 10.43 13.56 0.25
CA ASP A 62 9.73 14.74 -0.24
C ASP A 62 9.67 14.66 -1.78
N TRP A 63 8.55 14.16 -2.31
CA TRP A 63 8.31 14.00 -3.75
C TRP A 63 6.96 14.53 -4.20
#